data_AF-A0A955DB95-F1
#
_entry.id   AF-A0A955DB95-F1
#
_cell.length_a   1.000
_cell.length_b   1.000
_cell.length_c   1.000
_cell.angle_alpha   90.00
_cell.angle_beta   90.00
_cell.angle_gamma   90.00
#
_symmetry.space_group_name_H-M   'P 1'
#
loop_
_entity.id
_entity.type
_entity.pdbx_description
1 polymer ?
#
loop_
_entity_poly.entity_id
_entity_poly.type
_entity_poly.pdbx_seq_one_letter_code
_entity_poly.pdbx_strand_id
1 'polypeptide(L)'
;MACLAHTGSFCSTCSERCPVPGAIRVDRGRPTIDPDACTGCGTCVHVCPAPTNAIVLMPLADRPTPTGDAPRVAPTQPTPNGDSHVDPT
;
A
#
# COMPACT_ATOMS: atom_id res chain seq x y z
N MET A 1 3.06 14.72 7.69
CA MET A 1 2.39 13.53 7.13
C MET A 1 3.42 12.42 7.04
N ALA A 2 3.57 11.61 8.09
CA ALA A 2 4.65 10.62 8.18
C ALA A 2 4.08 9.28 8.64
N CYS A 3 4.24 8.23 7.83
CA CYS A 3 3.90 6.88 8.23
C CYS A 3 4.91 6.37 9.25
N LEU A 4 4.42 5.77 10.34
CA LEU A 4 5.28 5.18 11.37
C LEU A 4 6.27 4.15 10.79
N ALA A 5 5.86 3.42 9.73
CA ALA A 5 6.71 2.46 9.05
C ALA A 5 7.88 3.11 8.28
N HIS A 6 7.78 4.39 7.91
CA HIS A 6 8.91 5.14 7.36
C HIS A 6 9.83 5.70 8.45
N THR A 7 9.36 5.77 9.70
CA THR A 7 10.13 6.29 10.83
C THR A 7 10.69 5.18 11.74
N GLY A 8 10.66 3.93 11.28
CA GLY A 8 11.28 2.79 11.97
C GLY A 8 10.36 2.00 12.91
N SER A 9 9.05 2.28 12.95
CA SER A 9 8.08 1.52 13.74
C SER A 9 7.10 0.76 12.85
N PHE A 10 6.91 -0.52 13.11
CA PHE A 10 5.91 -1.31 12.38
C PHE A 10 4.48 -0.79 12.67
N CYS A 11 3.66 -0.66 11.64
CA CYS A 11 2.26 -0.25 11.74
C CYS A 11 1.42 -0.93 10.64
N SER A 12 0.27 -1.48 11.01
CA SER A 12 -0.68 -2.17 10.10
C SER A 12 -2.14 -1.75 10.34
N THR A 13 -2.38 -0.75 11.17
CA THR A 13 -3.72 -0.36 11.62
C THR A 13 -4.67 -0.03 10.47
N CYS A 14 -4.18 0.60 9.41
CA CYS A 14 -5.01 0.96 8.26
C CYS A 14 -5.56 -0.26 7.52
N SER A 15 -4.77 -1.33 7.34
CA SER A 15 -5.26 -2.56 6.69
C SER A 15 -6.18 -3.37 7.60
N GLU A 16 -5.86 -3.44 8.89
CA GLU A 16 -6.66 -4.20 9.88
C GLU A 16 -8.07 -3.65 10.06
N ARG A 17 -8.23 -2.33 9.89
CA ARG A 17 -9.52 -1.64 10.04
C ARG A 17 -10.22 -1.40 8.70
N CYS A 18 -9.59 -1.73 7.57
CA CYS A 18 -10.22 -1.56 6.28
C CYS A 18 -11.43 -2.51 6.16
N PRO A 19 -12.64 -2.00 5.92
CA PRO A 19 -13.83 -2.85 5.80
C PRO A 19 -13.90 -3.59 4.45
N VAL A 20 -13.02 -3.25 3.49
CA VAL A 20 -13.00 -3.84 2.16
C VAL A 20 -11.83 -4.83 2.05
N PRO A 21 -12.11 -6.14 1.91
CA PRO A 21 -11.07 -7.14 1.74
C PRO A 21 -10.20 -6.84 0.52
N GLY A 22 -8.88 -6.91 0.68
CA GLY A 22 -7.92 -6.73 -0.42
C GLY A 22 -7.67 -5.28 -0.86
N ALA A 23 -8.42 -4.29 -0.36
CA ALA A 23 -8.23 -2.90 -0.73
C ALA A 23 -6.92 -2.30 -0.20
N ILE A 24 -6.37 -2.83 0.90
CA ILE A 24 -5.08 -2.42 1.45
C ILE A 24 -4.22 -3.67 1.70
N ARG A 25 -3.02 -3.69 1.14
CA ARG A 25 -1.98 -4.68 1.44
C ARG A 25 -0.85 -4.02 2.22
N VAL A 26 -0.23 -4.71 3.17
CA VAL A 26 0.88 -4.18 3.96
C VAL A 26 2.12 -5.03 3.76
N ASP A 27 3.23 -4.42 3.33
CA ASP A 27 4.56 -5.02 3.28
C ASP A 27 5.48 -4.29 4.27
N ARG A 28 6.02 -5.01 5.27
CA ARG A 28 6.89 -4.46 6.31
C ARG A 28 6.34 -3.16 6.96
N GLY A 29 5.03 -3.13 7.21
CA GLY A 29 4.33 -1.98 7.78
C GLY A 29 3.98 -0.85 6.80
N ARG A 30 4.38 -0.96 5.52
CA ARG A 30 4.05 0.02 4.49
C ARG A 30 2.79 -0.41 3.74
N PRO A 31 1.70 0.38 3.78
CA PRO A 31 0.48 0.05 3.07
C PRO A 31 0.54 0.43 1.58
N THR A 32 -0.01 -0.44 0.74
CA THR A 32 -0.32 -0.20 -0.67
C THR A 32 -1.83 -0.31 -0.85
N ILE A 33 -2.44 0.71 -1.46
CA ILE A 33 -3.89 0.79 -1.70
C ILE A 33 -4.20 0.39 -3.13
N ASP A 34 -5.12 -0.55 -3.28
CA ASP A 34 -5.74 -0.90 -4.55
C ASP A 34 -6.88 0.10 -4.85
N PRO A 35 -6.76 0.95 -5.87
CA PRO A 35 -7.78 1.96 -6.19
C PRO A 35 -9.10 1.34 -6.67
N ASP A 36 -9.06 0.16 -7.27
CA ASP A 36 -10.22 -0.47 -7.92
C ASP A 36 -11.09 -1.17 -6.86
N ALA A 37 -10.47 -1.62 -5.77
CA ALA A 37 -11.17 -2.13 -4.59
C ALA A 37 -11.51 -1.03 -3.57
N CYS A 38 -10.74 0.06 -3.49
CA CYS A 38 -10.96 1.11 -2.50
C CYS A 38 -12.27 1.86 -2.75
N THR A 39 -13.16 1.89 -1.75
CA THR A 39 -14.45 2.57 -1.84
C THR A 39 -14.41 4.03 -1.39
N GLY A 40 -13.25 4.53 -0.94
CA GLY A 40 -13.11 5.89 -0.40
C GLY A 40 -13.77 6.11 0.97
N CYS A 41 -14.09 5.04 1.72
CA CYS A 41 -14.81 5.13 3.00
C CYS A 41 -14.09 5.90 4.13
N GLY A 42 -12.78 6.12 4.03
CA GLY A 42 -12.02 6.96 4.97
C GLY A 42 -11.63 6.31 6.30
N THR A 43 -12.03 5.06 6.58
CA THR A 43 -11.68 4.38 7.83
C THR A 43 -10.18 4.40 8.11
N CYS A 44 -9.35 4.14 7.09
CA CYS A 44 -7.90 4.13 7.21
C CYS A 44 -7.29 5.49 7.63
N VAL A 45 -7.90 6.61 7.23
CA VAL A 45 -7.52 7.95 7.66
C VAL A 45 -7.94 8.17 9.12
N HIS A 46 -9.16 7.78 9.49
CA HIS A 46 -9.67 7.98 10.85
C HIS A 46 -8.90 7.20 11.91
N VAL A 47 -8.41 5.99 11.58
CA VAL A 47 -7.73 5.13 12.55
C VAL A 47 -6.21 5.30 12.58
N CYS A 48 -5.64 6.18 11.75
CA CYS A 48 -4.19 6.30 11.63
C CYS A 48 -3.58 6.79 12.96
N PRO A 49 -2.68 6.02 13.60
CA PRO A 49 -2.13 6.39 14.91
C PRO A 49 -0.93 7.36 14.80
N ALA A 50 -0.56 7.77 13.59
CA ALA A 50 0.57 8.67 13.39
C ALA A 50 0.26 10.07 13.95
N PRO A 51 1.25 10.80 14.51
CA PRO A 51 1.05 12.16 15.03
C PRO A 51 0.50 13.13 13.99
N THR A 52 0.85 12.90 12.73
CA THR A 52 0.20 13.52 11.58
C THR A 52 -0.24 12.42 10.65
N ASN A 53 -1.53 12.42 10.29
CA ASN A 53 -2.11 11.43 9.37
C ASN A 53 -1.17 11.13 8.21
N ALA A 54 -0.83 9.85 8.08
CA ALA A 54 0.10 9.34 7.07
C ALA A 54 -0.59 8.95 5.76
N ILE A 55 -1.92 8.97 5.76
CA ILE A 55 -2.80 8.59 4.67
C ILE A 55 -3.86 9.68 4.52
N VAL A 56 -4.19 10.02 3.29
CA VAL A 56 -5.23 10.99 2.94
C VAL A 56 -6.21 10.35 1.97
N LEU A 57 -7.44 10.85 2.00
CA LEU A 57 -8.40 10.62 0.94
C LEU A 57 -8.31 11.73 -0.08
N MET A 58 -8.42 11.35 -1.34
CA MET A 58 -8.48 12.26 -2.48
C MET A 58 -9.39 11.68 -3.57
N PRO A 59 -9.97 12.52 -4.44
CA PRO A 59 -10.67 12.04 -5.63
C PRO A 59 -9.77 11.11 -6.45
N LEU A 60 -10.35 10.05 -7.02
CA LEU A 60 -9.57 9.09 -7.82
C LEU A 60 -8.90 9.75 -9.02
N ALA A 61 -9.54 10.78 -9.60
CA ALA A 61 -9.00 11.59 -10.70
C ALA A 61 -7.70 12.33 -10.32
N ASP A 62 -7.53 12.69 -9.04
CA ASP A 62 -6.36 13.42 -8.56
C ASP A 62 -5.23 12.47 -8.12
N ARG A 63 -5.45 11.14 -8.16
CA ARG A 63 -4.46 10.18 -7.69
C ARG A 63 -3.14 10.42 -8.45
N PRO A 64 -2.03 10.70 -7.75
CA PRO A 64 -0.76 10.93 -8.41
C PRO A 64 -0.36 9.64 -9.12
N THR A 65 -0.21 9.72 -10.44
CA THR A 65 0.44 8.67 -11.20
C THR A 65 1.89 8.61 -10.74
N PRO A 66 2.41 7.42 -10.39
CA PRO A 66 3.84 7.30 -10.14
C PRO A 66 4.56 7.73 -11.42
N THR A 67 5.25 8.85 -11.36
CA THR A 67 6.02 9.37 -12.49
C THR A 67 7.32 8.57 -12.54
N GLY A 68 7.46 7.74 -13.57
CA GLY A 68 8.63 6.87 -13.81
C GLY A 68 8.44 5.45 -13.27
N ASP A 69 8.38 4.49 -14.20
CA ASP A 69 8.74 3.05 -14.14
C ASP A 69 8.43 2.21 -12.88
N ALA A 70 7.66 2.71 -11.92
CA ALA A 70 7.19 1.94 -10.79
C ALA A 70 6.07 1.02 -11.30
N PRO A 71 6.24 -0.32 -11.25
CA PRO A 71 5.17 -1.22 -11.64
C PRO A 71 3.96 -0.89 -10.78
N ARG A 72 2.81 -0.67 -11.42
CA ARG A 72 1.52 -0.78 -10.73
C ARG A 72 1.57 -2.15 -10.07
N VAL A 73 1.65 -2.20 -8.74
CA VAL A 73 1.54 -3.47 -8.01
C VAL A 73 0.12 -3.95 -8.28
N ALA A 74 -0.01 -4.76 -9.32
CA ALA A 74 -1.25 -5.37 -9.72
C ALA A 74 -1.78 -6.19 -8.53
N PRO A 75 -3.11 -6.34 -8.37
CA PRO A 75 -3.70 -7.05 -7.23
C PRO A 75 -3.38 -8.55 -7.13
N THR A 76 -2.44 -9.06 -7.90
CA THR A 76 -1.92 -10.42 -7.87
C THR A 76 -0.45 -10.31 -8.24
N GLN A 77 0.50 -10.57 -7.34
CA GLN A 77 1.19 -11.85 -7.31
C GLN A 77 2.18 -11.87 -6.13
N PRO A 78 2.28 -12.97 -5.38
CA PRO A 78 3.52 -13.29 -4.66
C PRO A 78 4.63 -13.41 -5.72
N THR A 79 5.76 -12.75 -5.52
CA THR A 79 6.95 -12.95 -6.36
C THR A 79 7.30 -14.44 -6.35
N PRO A 80 7.32 -15.15 -7.50
CA PRO A 80 7.98 -16.44 -7.53
C PRO A 80 9.48 -16.16 -7.31
N ASN A 81 10.01 -16.57 -6.17
CA ASN A 81 11.46 -16.74 -6.03
C ASN A 81 11.86 -17.77 -7.09
N GLY A 82 12.56 -17.35 -8.14
CA GLY A 82 12.66 -18.15 -9.36
C GLY A 82 13.66 -17.63 -10.38
N ASP A 83 14.73 -16.98 -9.96
CA ASP A 83 15.89 -16.66 -10.78
C ASP A 83 17.02 -17.68 -10.51
N SER A 84 16.72 -18.95 -10.77
CA SER A 84 17.75 -19.92 -11.14
C SER A 84 18.20 -19.63 -12.56
N HIS A 85 19.03 -18.60 -12.74
CA HIS A 85 19.78 -18.46 -13.98
C HIS A 85 20.97 -19.43 -13.92
N VAL A 86 20.77 -20.63 -14.47
CA VAL A 86 21.88 -21.50 -14.90
C VAL A 86 22.23 -21.11 -16.33
N ASP A 87 23.36 -20.43 -16.47
CA ASP A 87 23.98 -20.08 -17.74
C ASP A 87 24.57 -21.35 -18.40
N PRO A 88 24.25 -21.69 -19.67
CA PRO A 88 24.87 -22.81 -20.35
C PRO A 88 26.20 -22.37 -20.99
N THR A 89 27.31 -22.89 -20.47
CA THR A 89 28.57 -23.05 -21.24
C THR A 89 28.93 -24.53 -21.30
#